data_AF-A0A524IYI3-F1
#
_entry.id   AF-A0A524IYI3-F1
#
_cell.length_a   1.000
_cell.length_b   1.000
_cell.length_c   1.000
_cell.angle_alpha   90.00
_cell.angle_beta   90.00
_cell.angle_gamma   90.00
#
_symmetry.space_group_name_H-M   'P 1'
#
loop_
_entity.id
_entity.type
_entity.pdbx_description
1 polymer ?
#
loop_
_entity_poly.entity_id
_entity_poly.type
_entity_poly.pdbx_seq_one_letter_code
_entity_poly.pdbx_strand_id
1 'polypeptide(L)'
;GTFVVVEGLNIAKRHTKPRQSAGTNERIPKMQQGGILEIAQPLPVSRVMLVCSSCAKPTRIAHATLENGRRVRVCRHCGEQLEVKR
;
A
#
# COMPACT_ATOMS: atom_id res chain seq x y z
N GLY A 1 -6.90 8.18 -12.70
CA GLY A 1 -7.62 7.51 -11.59
C GLY A 1 -6.69 7.38 -10.41
N THR A 2 -7.22 7.20 -9.20
CA THR A 2 -6.40 6.93 -8.00
C THR A 2 -6.05 5.44 -7.94
N PHE A 3 -4.77 5.13 -7.74
CA PHE A 3 -4.26 3.75 -7.73
C PHE A 3 -3.47 3.46 -6.45
N VAL A 4 -3.44 2.19 -6.06
CA VAL A 4 -2.62 1.67 -4.95
C VAL A 4 -1.83 0.45 -5.42
N VAL A 5 -0.66 0.21 -4.83
CA VAL A 5 0.13 -1.00 -5.07
C VAL A 5 -0.02 -1.90 -3.85
N VAL A 6 -0.37 -3.16 -4.08
CA VAL A 6 -0.52 -4.17 -3.03
C VAL A 6 0.53 -5.25 -3.26
N GLU A 7 1.34 -5.53 -2.26
CA GLU A 7 2.36 -6.58 -2.33
C GLU A 7 1.71 -7.94 -2.62
N GLY A 8 2.34 -8.73 -3.49
CA GLY A 8 1.85 -10.06 -3.86
C GLY A 8 0.64 -10.08 -4.81
N LEU A 9 0.10 -8.93 -5.21
CA LEU A 9 -1.07 -8.84 -6.09
C LEU A 9 -0.73 -8.10 -7.40
N ASN A 10 -1.43 -8.44 -8.49
CA ASN A 10 -1.26 -7.82 -9.81
C ASN A 10 0.23 -7.82 -10.27
N ILE A 11 0.88 -8.97 -10.15
CA ILE A 11 2.33 -9.10 -10.41
C ILE A 11 2.58 -9.15 -11.92
N ALA A 12 3.43 -8.24 -12.40
CA ALA A 12 3.95 -8.30 -13.76
C ALA A 12 5.39 -8.82 -13.75
N LYS A 13 5.70 -9.71 -14.70
CA LYS A 13 7.08 -10.15 -14.99
C LYS A 13 7.73 -9.14 -15.93
N ARG A 14 8.64 -8.33 -15.40
CA ARG A 14 9.35 -7.30 -16.15
C ARG A 14 10.75 -7.75 -16.49
N HIS A 15 11.01 -7.96 -17.78
CA HIS A 15 12.35 -8.16 -18.31
C HIS A 15 13.13 -6.85 -18.21
N THR A 16 14.12 -6.82 -17.34
CA THR A 16 14.91 -5.62 -17.07
C THR A 16 16.36 -5.88 -17.47
N LYS A 17 16.87 -5.06 -18.39
CA LYS A 17 18.29 -5.10 -18.74
C LYS A 17 19.12 -4.66 -17.52
N PRO A 18 20.27 -5.30 -17.24
CA PRO A 18 21.18 -4.84 -16.19
C PRO A 18 21.54 -3.37 -16.45
N ARG A 19 21.48 -2.55 -15.40
CA ARG A 19 21.89 -1.13 -15.47
C ARG A 19 22.76 -0.81 -14.28
N GLN A 20 23.79 0.01 -14.51
CA GLN A 20 24.52 0.62 -13.42
C GLN A 20 23.62 1.68 -12.78
N SER A 21 23.19 1.47 -11.54
CA SER A 21 22.57 2.51 -10.73
C SER A 21 23.69 3.22 -9.98
N ALA A 22 24.20 4.32 -10.55
CA ALA A 22 25.06 5.24 -9.83
C ALA A 22 24.15 6.28 -9.13
N GLY A 23 24.04 6.21 -7.80
CA GLY A 23 23.60 7.37 -7.04
C GLY A 23 24.66 8.46 -7.15
N THR A 24 24.26 9.73 -7.25
CA THR A 24 25.15 10.89 -7.44
C THR A 24 26.27 11.01 -6.39
N ASN A 25 26.19 10.27 -5.27
CA ASN A 25 27.12 10.29 -4.15
C ASN A 25 27.88 8.96 -3.89
N GLU A 26 27.75 7.93 -4.75
CA GLU A 26 28.38 6.62 -4.52
C GLU A 26 29.58 6.37 -5.45
N ARG A 27 30.78 6.23 -4.89
CA ARG A 27 32.04 5.97 -5.63
C ARG A 27 32.11 4.57 -6.28
N ILE A 28 31.22 3.66 -5.88
CA ILE A 28 31.14 2.29 -6.39
C ILE A 28 29.79 2.17 -7.10
N PRO A 29 29.74 1.89 -8.41
CA PRO A 29 28.49 1.70 -9.13
C PRO A 29 27.79 0.45 -8.59
N LYS A 30 26.60 0.62 -7.99
CA LYS A 30 25.72 -0.51 -7.70
C LYS A 30 25.17 -1.00 -9.04
N MET A 31 25.51 -2.22 -9.41
CA MET A 31 24.92 -2.85 -10.59
C MET A 31 23.56 -3.42 -10.19
N GLN A 32 22.47 -2.85 -10.73
CA GLN A 32 21.18 -3.53 -10.62
C GLN A 32 21.27 -4.80 -11.46
N GLN A 33 21.21 -5.95 -10.79
CA GLN A 33 21.13 -7.25 -11.45
C GLN A 33 19.92 -7.23 -12.40
N GLY A 34 20.19 -7.44 -13.68
CA GLY A 34 19.14 -7.61 -14.68
C GLY A 34 18.53 -9.00 -14.60
N GLY A 35 17.43 -9.20 -15.32
CA GLY A 35 16.70 -10.47 -15.32
C GLY A 35 15.19 -10.26 -15.39
N ILE A 36 14.46 -11.29 -15.02
CA ILE A 36 13.00 -11.27 -14.92
C ILE A 36 12.65 -10.85 -13.49
N LEU A 37 12.18 -9.62 -13.33
CA LEU A 37 11.77 -9.08 -12.03
C LEU A 37 10.25 -9.24 -11.87
N GLU A 38 9.81 -9.64 -10.69
CA GLU A 38 8.40 -9.66 -10.32
C GLU A 38 8.06 -8.35 -9.61
N ILE A 39 7.19 -7.54 -10.24
CA ILE A 39 6.85 -6.21 -9.75
C ILE A 39 5.33 -6.11 -9.62
N ALA A 40 4.86 -5.81 -8.40
CA ALA A 40 3.45 -5.53 -8.14
C ALA A 40 3.00 -4.28 -8.92
N GLN A 41 1.93 -4.41 -9.70
CA GLN A 41 1.39 -3.33 -10.52
C GLN A 41 0.24 -2.60 -9.81
N PRO A 42 0.03 -1.31 -10.11
CA PRO A 42 -1.05 -0.53 -9.50
C PRO A 42 -2.44 -1.11 -9.79
N LEU A 43 -3.31 -1.09 -8.79
CA LEU A 43 -4.71 -1.43 -8.88
C LEU A 43 -5.57 -0.20 -8.61
N PRO A 44 -6.72 -0.07 -9.28
CA PRO A 44 -7.64 1.05 -9.04
C PRO A 44 -8.20 0.95 -7.61
N VAL A 45 -8.28 2.09 -6.90
CA VAL A 45 -8.74 2.15 -5.50
C VAL A 45 -10.15 1.57 -5.31
N SER A 46 -11.00 1.64 -6.34
CA SER A 46 -12.35 1.06 -6.29
C SER A 46 -12.38 -0.47 -6.18
N ARG A 47 -11.27 -1.16 -6.44
CA ARG A 47 -11.14 -2.63 -6.34
C ARG A 47 -10.53 -3.10 -5.02
N VAL A 48 -10.29 -2.21 -4.06
CA VAL A 48 -9.77 -2.57 -2.74
C VAL A 48 -10.71 -2.10 -1.63
N MET A 49 -10.72 -2.82 -0.50
CA MET A 49 -11.48 -2.46 0.69
C MET A 49 -10.58 -2.54 1.94
N LEU A 50 -10.83 -1.69 2.93
CA LEU A 50 -10.15 -1.79 4.21
C LEU A 50 -10.65 -3.01 4.98
N VAL A 51 -9.71 -3.77 5.53
CA VAL A 51 -10.00 -4.84 6.49
C VAL A 51 -9.88 -4.26 7.89
N CYS A 52 -10.91 -4.43 8.70
CA CYS A 52 -10.89 -4.00 10.09
C CYS A 52 -9.98 -4.93 10.91
N SER A 53 -9.01 -4.37 11.64
CA SER A 53 -8.14 -5.13 12.54
C SER A 53 -8.88 -5.80 13.69
N SER A 54 -9.99 -5.22 14.14
CA SER A 54 -10.75 -5.72 15.30
C SER A 54 -11.69 -6.86 14.97
N CYS A 55 -12.34 -6.84 13.79
CA CYS A 55 -13.30 -7.88 13.40
C CYS A 55 -12.87 -8.71 12.19
N ALA A 56 -11.68 -8.45 11.61
CA ALA A 56 -11.10 -9.12 10.45
C ALA A 56 -11.98 -9.13 9.18
N LYS A 57 -13.03 -8.31 9.14
CA LYS A 57 -13.96 -8.23 8.01
C LYS A 57 -13.62 -7.04 7.11
N PRO A 58 -13.78 -7.18 5.77
CA PRO A 58 -13.74 -6.04 4.86
C PRO A 58 -14.91 -5.11 5.18
N THR A 59 -14.64 -3.81 5.32
CA THR A 59 -15.62 -2.85 5.83
C THR A 59 -15.57 -1.51 5.10
N ARG A 60 -16.72 -0.82 5.08
CA ARG A 60 -16.81 0.60 4.70
C ARG A 60 -16.48 1.50 5.89
N ILE A 61 -15.92 2.67 5.58
CA ILE A 61 -15.51 3.67 6.58
C ILE A 61 -16.71 4.53 6.98
N ALA A 62 -16.89 4.77 8.27
CA ALA A 62 -17.66 5.87 8.83
C ALA A 62 -16.71 6.88 9.49
N HIS A 63 -17.21 8.08 9.78
CA HIS A 63 -16.47 9.10 10.51
C HIS A 63 -17.20 9.43 11.81
N ALA A 64 -16.42 9.57 12.89
CA ALA A 64 -16.92 10.06 14.17
C ALA A 64 -16.00 11.18 14.68
N THR A 65 -16.55 12.05 15.51
CA THR A 65 -15.80 13.09 16.21
C THR A 65 -15.67 12.66 17.66
N LEU A 66 -14.45 12.58 18.14
CA LEU A 66 -14.16 12.29 19.55
C LEU A 66 -14.42 13.53 20.41
N GLU A 67 -14.54 13.35 21.72
CA GLU A 67 -14.75 14.43 22.70
C GLU A 67 -13.63 15.49 22.67
N ASN A 68 -12.41 15.08 22.29
CA ASN A 68 -11.27 15.97 22.09
C ASN A 68 -11.31 16.76 20.76
N GLY A 69 -12.40 16.67 20.00
CA GLY A 69 -12.59 17.33 18.70
C GLY A 69 -11.87 16.66 17.52
N ARG A 70 -11.13 15.56 17.72
CA ARG A 70 -10.45 14.86 16.62
C ARG A 70 -11.44 14.01 15.82
N ARG A 71 -11.30 14.05 14.49
CA ARG A 71 -12.07 13.20 13.58
C ARG A 71 -11.36 11.87 13.37
N VAL A 72 -12.04 10.79 13.68
CA VAL A 72 -11.53 9.43 13.51
C VAL A 72 -12.33 8.67 12.47
N ARG A 73 -11.70 7.63 11.91
CA ARG A 73 -12.36 6.65 11.05
C ARG A 73 -12.91 5.53 11.91
N VAL A 74 -14.09 5.04 11.59
CA VAL A 74 -14.79 4.00 12.34
C VAL A 74 -15.24 2.89 11.39
N CYS A 75 -15.13 1.65 11.85
CA CYS A 75 -15.62 0.48 11.13
C CYS A 75 -17.15 0.47 11.12
N ARG A 76 -17.79 0.43 9.95
CA ARG A 76 -19.26 0.32 9.87
C ARG A 76 -19.82 -1.03 10.34
N HIS A 77 -18.98 -2.07 10.45
CA HIS A 77 -19.43 -3.40 10.88
C HIS A 77 -19.47 -3.58 12.40
N CYS A 78 -18.45 -3.12 13.13
CA CYS A 78 -18.34 -3.31 14.58
C CYS A 78 -18.32 -2.00 15.39
N GLY A 79 -18.27 -0.83 14.75
CA GLY A 79 -18.21 0.46 15.45
C GLY A 79 -16.85 0.82 16.04
N GLU A 80 -15.85 -0.05 15.88
CA GLU A 80 -14.50 0.18 16.42
C GLU A 80 -13.70 1.19 15.59
N GLN A 81 -12.80 1.92 16.24
CA GLN A 81 -11.96 2.91 15.56
C GLN A 81 -10.92 2.25 14.66
N LEU A 82 -10.78 2.80 13.45
CA LEU A 82 -9.82 2.39 12.42
C LEU A 82 -8.61 3.34 12.44
N GLU A 83 -7.84 3.29 13.53
CA GLU A 83 -6.52 3.94 13.61
C GLU A 83 -5.42 2.89 13.51
N VAL A 84 -4.42 3.18 12.68
CA VAL A 84 -3.18 2.42 12.65
C VAL A 84 -2.36 2.91 13.83
N LYS A 85 -2.22 2.08 14.87
CA LYS A 85 -1.21 2.31 15.91
C LYS A 85 0.13 2.41 15.19
N ARG A 86 0.73 3.60 15.20
CA ARG A 86 2.09 3.81 14.68
C ARG A 86 3.09 3.05 15.53
#